data_AF-A0A8S2Z338-F1
#
_entry.id   AF-A0A8S2Z338-F1
#
_cell.length_a   1.000
_cell.length_b   1.000
_cell.length_c   1.000
_cell.angle_alpha   90.00
_cell.angle_beta   90.00
_cell.angle_gamma   90.00
#
_symmetry.space_group_name_H-M   'P 1'
#
loop_
_entity.id
_entity.type
_entity.pdbx_description
1 polymer ?
#
loop_
_entity_poly.entity_id
_entity_poly.type
_entity_poly.pdbx_seq_one_letter_code
_entity_poly.pdbx_strand_id
1 'polypeptide(L)'
;VNLSGMYEKAADVLSTAAKMKLSNSQSNQSLISFLLHPTKGRVSAIPDMLDVATQFYKDLYSPKSIDTSRWDELFEGLPKLSDNNRDIMEGEITAAECMTALKEMKLRKSPGEDGITVE
;
A
#
# COMPACT_ATOMS: atom_id res chain seq x y z
N VAL A 1 -7.68 -51.50 25.06
CA VAL A 1 -7.19 -50.12 25.30
C VAL A 1 -7.03 -49.45 23.95
N ASN A 2 -7.85 -48.44 23.64
CA ASN A 2 -7.88 -47.79 22.32
C ASN A 2 -6.71 -46.80 22.21
N LEU A 3 -5.51 -47.36 21.99
CA LEU A 3 -4.26 -46.62 21.85
C LEU A 3 -4.32 -45.63 20.68
N SER A 4 -4.99 -45.99 19.57
CA SER A 4 -5.13 -45.15 18.37
C SER A 4 -5.79 -43.80 18.68
N GLY A 5 -6.92 -43.80 19.41
CA GLY A 5 -7.61 -42.57 19.78
C GLY A 5 -6.88 -41.73 20.84
N MET A 6 -5.94 -42.33 21.60
CA MET A 6 -5.08 -41.58 22.53
C MET A 6 -3.95 -40.86 21.79
N TYR A 7 -3.34 -41.50 20.79
CA TYR A 7 -2.31 -40.88 19.95
C TYR A 7 -2.86 -39.70 19.14
N GLU A 8 -4.08 -39.82 18.62
CA GLU A 8 -4.75 -38.77 17.85
C GLU A 8 -5.04 -37.52 18.70
N LYS A 9 -5.56 -37.71 19.93
CA LYS A 9 -5.76 -36.60 20.88
C LYS A 9 -4.46 -35.95 21.33
N ALA A 10 -3.40 -36.74 21.53
CA ALA A 10 -2.09 -36.21 21.88
C ALA A 10 -1.48 -35.37 20.74
N ALA A 11 -1.65 -35.80 19.49
CA ALA A 11 -1.20 -35.06 18.31
C ALA A 11 -1.93 -33.72 18.15
N ASP A 12 -3.24 -33.68 18.40
CA ASP A 12 -4.06 -32.46 18.31
C ASP A 12 -3.66 -31.41 19.37
N VAL A 13 -3.39 -31.86 20.60
CA VAL A 13 -2.94 -30.97 21.68
C VAL A 13 -1.54 -30.40 21.38
N LEU A 14 -0.62 -31.23 20.87
CA LEU A 14 0.72 -30.78 20.46
C LEU A 14 0.67 -29.81 19.26
N SER A 15 -0.20 -30.09 18.28
CA SER A 15 -0.46 -29.22 17.13
C SER A 15 -1.03 -27.86 17.55
N THR A 16 -1.98 -27.86 18.49
CA THR A 16 -2.56 -26.64 19.05
C THR A 16 -1.53 -25.82 19.83
N ALA A 17 -0.71 -26.48 20.66
CA ALA A 17 0.37 -25.82 21.38
C ALA A 17 1.45 -25.25 20.44
N ALA A 18 1.77 -25.94 19.35
CA ALA A 18 2.70 -25.47 18.33
C ALA A 18 2.15 -24.25 17.57
N LYS A 19 0.87 -24.27 17.18
CA LYS A 19 0.19 -23.13 16.55
C LYS A 19 0.14 -21.91 17.49
N MET A 20 -0.09 -22.12 18.78
CA MET A 20 -0.13 -21.05 19.77
C MET A 20 1.27 -20.44 20.01
N LYS A 21 2.32 -21.26 20.04
CA LYS A 21 3.72 -20.79 20.12
C LYS A 21 4.13 -20.03 18.86
N LEU A 22 3.71 -20.49 17.67
CA LEU A 22 3.98 -19.80 16.41
C LEU A 22 3.26 -18.45 16.33
N SER A 23 1.99 -18.38 16.75
CA SER A 23 1.21 -17.13 16.85
C SER A 23 1.86 -16.13 17.82
N ASN A 24 2.31 -16.60 18.99
CA ASN A 24 3.05 -15.79 19.96
C ASN A 24 4.45 -15.36 19.48
N SER A 25 5.09 -16.14 18.60
CA SER A 25 6.39 -15.80 18.00
C SER A 25 6.23 -14.79 16.85
N GLN A 26 5.16 -14.89 16.06
CA GLN A 26 4.85 -13.99 14.95
C GLN A 26 4.32 -12.63 15.45
N SER A 27 3.54 -12.59 16.54
CA SER A 27 3.07 -11.33 17.14
C SER A 27 4.19 -10.48 17.76
N ASN A 28 5.33 -11.10 18.09
CA ASN A 28 6.51 -10.41 18.66
C ASN A 28 7.48 -9.84 17.61
N GLN A 29 7.24 -10.00 16.31
CA GLN A 29 8.25 -9.69 15.28
C GLN A 29 7.90 -8.56 14.29
N SER A 30 6.76 -7.86 14.44
CA SER A 30 6.43 -6.72 13.58
C SER A 30 5.81 -5.54 14.32
N LEU A 31 6.18 -5.34 15.58
CA LEU A 31 5.77 -4.16 16.33
C LEU A 31 6.89 -3.12 16.29
N ILE A 32 6.53 -1.90 15.91
CA ILE A 32 7.41 -0.75 16.05
C ILE A 32 7.70 -0.61 17.55
N SER A 33 8.94 -0.88 17.95
CA SER A 33 9.31 -0.95 19.37
C SER A 33 9.59 0.43 19.96
N PHE A 34 9.88 1.42 19.13
CA PHE A 34 10.09 2.81 19.51
C PHE A 34 10.06 3.73 18.28
N LEU A 35 9.89 5.02 18.50
CA LEU A 35 10.09 6.09 17.51
C LEU A 35 11.09 7.12 18.05
N LEU A 36 11.61 7.96 17.14
CA LEU A 36 12.47 9.09 17.50
C LEU A 36 11.64 10.37 17.50
N HIS A 37 11.44 10.93 18.69
CA HIS A 37 10.83 12.23 18.89
C HIS A 37 11.89 13.33 18.78
N PRO A 38 11.65 14.45 18.07
CA PRO A 38 12.66 15.50 17.82
C PRO A 38 13.32 16.07 19.08
N THR A 39 12.56 16.26 20.16
CA THR A 39 13.07 16.80 21.45
C THR A 39 13.35 15.73 22.51
N LYS A 40 12.47 14.73 22.66
CA LYS A 40 12.57 13.69 23.69
C LYS A 40 13.51 12.54 23.33
N GLY A 41 13.98 12.46 22.08
CA GLY A 41 14.78 11.34 21.60
C GLY A 41 13.95 10.06 21.46
N ARG A 42 14.47 8.93 21.94
CA ARG A 42 13.80 7.63 21.79
C ARG A 42 12.55 7.53 22.68
N VAL A 43 11.39 7.28 22.07
CA VAL A 43 10.10 7.10 22.76
C VAL A 43 9.51 5.73 22.46
N SER A 44 9.04 5.03 23.49
CA SER A 44 8.41 3.69 23.38
C SER A 44 7.01 3.64 24.00
N ALA A 45 6.58 4.71 24.67
CA ALA A 45 5.22 4.81 25.18
C ALA A 45 4.26 5.11 24.01
N ILE A 46 3.14 4.38 23.94
CA ILE A 46 2.15 4.51 22.86
C ILE A 46 1.70 5.95 22.64
N PRO A 47 1.36 6.76 23.67
CA PRO A 47 0.92 8.14 23.46
C PRO A 47 1.99 9.01 22.78
N ASP A 48 3.25 8.86 23.20
CA ASP A 48 4.37 9.60 22.59
C ASP A 48 4.64 9.12 21.17
N MET A 49 4.52 7.82 20.89
CA MET A 49 4.69 7.29 19.53
C MET A 49 3.60 7.76 18.58
N LEU A 50 2.35 7.83 19.05
CA LEU A 50 1.24 8.38 18.27
C LEU A 50 1.45 9.86 17.97
N ASP A 51 1.95 10.63 18.94
CA ASP A 51 2.29 12.04 18.74
C ASP A 51 3.38 12.21 17.67
N VAL A 52 4.46 11.42 17.74
CA VAL A 52 5.52 11.43 16.72
C VAL A 52 4.98 11.08 15.33
N ALA A 53 4.20 10.00 15.21
CA ALA A 53 3.63 9.60 13.93
C ALA A 53 2.67 10.67 13.37
N THR A 54 1.84 11.25 14.23
CA THR A 54 0.88 12.30 13.85
C THR A 54 1.60 13.53 13.33
N GLN A 55 2.62 14.02 14.05
CA GLN A 55 3.40 15.19 13.63
C GLN A 55 4.13 14.92 12.31
N PHE A 56 4.76 13.75 12.18
CA PHE A 56 5.46 13.36 10.96
C PHE A 56 4.55 13.35 9.74
N TYR A 57 3.43 12.64 9.79
CA TYR A 57 2.53 12.56 8.64
C TYR A 57 1.81 13.88 8.38
N LYS A 58 1.51 14.66 9.43
CA LYS A 58 0.98 16.01 9.27
C LYS A 58 1.96 16.91 8.52
N ASP A 59 3.25 16.83 8.81
CA ASP A 59 4.28 17.57 8.06
C ASP A 59 4.49 17.01 6.64
N LEU A 60 4.52 15.69 6.50
CA LEU A 60 4.72 15.02 5.20
C LEU A 60 3.63 15.39 4.19
N TYR A 61 2.37 15.40 4.65
CA TYR A 61 1.21 15.74 3.84
C TYR A 61 0.82 17.22 3.96
N SER A 62 1.62 18.05 4.63
CA SER A 62 1.37 19.49 4.63
C SER A 62 1.68 20.08 3.26
N PRO A 63 0.95 21.13 2.83
CA PRO A 63 1.28 21.86 1.62
C PRO A 63 2.69 22.45 1.74
N LYS A 64 3.64 21.93 0.96
CA LYS A 64 5.00 22.48 0.82
C LYS A 64 5.13 23.14 -0.54
N SER A 65 5.85 24.26 -0.60
CA SER A 65 6.16 24.91 -1.87
C SER A 65 7.02 23.98 -2.72
N ILE A 66 6.58 23.73 -3.95
CA ILE A 66 7.35 22.96 -4.93
C ILE A 66 8.30 23.95 -5.62
N ASP A 67 9.60 23.64 -5.62
CA ASP A 67 10.57 24.39 -6.41
C ASP A 67 10.47 23.97 -7.88
N THR A 68 9.72 24.76 -8.65
CA THR A 68 9.53 24.55 -10.09
C THR A 68 10.78 24.89 -10.90
N SER A 69 11.75 25.61 -10.35
CA SER A 69 12.98 26.00 -11.06
C SER A 69 13.86 24.80 -11.41
N ARG A 70 13.66 23.67 -10.73
CA ARG A 70 14.40 22.42 -10.92
C ARG A 70 13.71 21.44 -11.85
N TRP A 71 12.54 21.78 -12.38
CA TRP A 71 11.80 20.87 -13.26
C TRP A 71 12.57 20.60 -14.55
N ASP A 72 13.19 21.62 -15.13
CA ASP A 72 13.99 21.45 -16.36
C ASP A 72 15.18 20.51 -16.15
N GLU A 73 15.83 20.57 -14.99
CA GLU A 73 16.90 19.65 -14.58
C GLU A 73 16.36 18.23 -14.33
N LEU A 74 15.22 18.11 -13.63
CA LEU A 74 14.59 16.83 -13.31
C LEU A 74 14.11 16.07 -14.57
N PHE A 75 13.59 16.80 -15.55
CA PHE A 75 13.06 16.24 -16.79
C PHE A 75 14.09 16.26 -17.95
N GLU A 76 15.34 16.63 -17.66
CA GLU A 76 16.41 16.62 -18.65
C GLU A 76 16.61 15.21 -19.23
N GLY A 77 16.71 15.11 -20.56
CA GLY A 77 16.93 13.84 -21.24
C GLY A 77 15.71 12.91 -21.37
N LEU A 78 14.55 13.29 -20.82
CA LEU A 78 13.31 12.54 -21.04
C LEU A 78 12.74 12.83 -22.45
N PRO A 79 12.14 11.82 -23.10
CA PRO A 79 11.48 12.02 -24.38
C PRO A 79 10.31 12.99 -24.22
N LYS A 80 10.33 14.05 -25.04
CA LYS A 80 9.22 15.01 -25.12
C LYS A 80 8.21 14.54 -26.17
N LEU A 81 6.93 14.76 -25.88
CA LEU A 81 5.87 14.61 -26.89
C LEU A 81 6.08 15.62 -28.01
N SER A 82 5.65 15.27 -29.22
CA SER A 82 5.48 16.29 -30.26
C SER A 82 4.40 17.28 -29.84
N ASP A 83 4.47 18.52 -30.34
CA ASP A 83 3.45 19.53 -30.03
C ASP A 83 2.03 19.01 -30.37
N ASN A 84 1.88 18.34 -31.52
CA ASN A 84 0.61 17.72 -31.89
C ASN A 84 0.11 16.69 -30.87
N ASN A 85 0.97 15.81 -30.36
CA ASN A 85 0.54 14.79 -29.39
C ASN A 85 0.24 15.40 -28.03
N ARG A 86 0.99 16.44 -27.63
CA ARG A 86 0.68 17.21 -26.42
C ARG A 86 -0.70 17.85 -26.53
N ASP A 87 -0.98 18.49 -27.67
CA ASP A 87 -2.24 19.20 -27.87
C ASP A 87 -3.43 18.23 -27.94
N ILE A 88 -3.24 17.01 -28.46
CA ILE A 88 -4.24 15.93 -28.38
C ILE A 88 -4.48 15.49 -26.93
N MET A 89 -3.41 15.33 -26.14
CA MET A 89 -3.51 14.87 -24.74
C MET A 89 -4.20 15.88 -23.82
N GLU A 90 -4.05 17.17 -24.08
CA GLU A 90 -4.68 18.27 -23.34
C GLU A 90 -6.05 18.70 -23.93
N GLY A 91 -6.52 17.98 -24.97
CA GLY A 91 -7.79 18.24 -25.64
C GLY A 91 -9.02 17.72 -24.88
N GLU A 92 -10.20 18.06 -25.38
CA GLU A 92 -11.45 17.51 -24.85
C GLU A 92 -11.58 16.02 -25.16
N ILE A 93 -11.97 15.22 -24.16
CA ILE A 93 -12.30 13.81 -24.36
C ILE A 93 -13.61 13.71 -25.14
N THR A 94 -13.56 13.07 -26.30
CA THR A 94 -14.71 12.93 -27.20
C THR A 94 -15.54 11.69 -26.89
N ALA A 95 -16.83 11.74 -27.20
CA ALA A 95 -17.72 10.58 -27.08
C ALA A 95 -17.27 9.39 -27.96
N ALA A 96 -16.63 9.69 -29.11
CA ALA A 96 -16.09 8.68 -30.00
C ALA A 96 -14.92 7.93 -29.35
N GLU A 97 -14.02 8.62 -28.66
CA GLU A 97 -12.92 8.00 -27.91
C GLU A 97 -13.44 7.12 -26.77
N CYS A 98 -14.41 7.61 -25.99
CA CYS A 98 -15.06 6.82 -24.94
C CYS A 98 -15.70 5.54 -25.52
N MET A 99 -16.43 5.66 -26.63
CA MET A 99 -17.05 4.52 -27.29
C MET A 99 -16.02 3.50 -27.82
N THR A 100 -14.93 3.99 -28.42
CA THR A 100 -13.83 3.13 -28.88
C THR A 100 -13.16 2.43 -27.71
N ALA A 101 -12.85 3.14 -26.63
CA ALA A 101 -12.26 2.58 -25.42
C ALA A 101 -13.14 1.48 -24.81
N LEU A 102 -14.46 1.70 -24.74
CA LEU A 102 -15.40 0.69 -24.25
C LEU A 102 -15.44 -0.56 -25.15
N LYS A 103 -15.37 -0.39 -26.47
CA LYS A 103 -15.36 -1.51 -27.43
C LYS A 103 -14.05 -2.30 -27.43
N GLU A 104 -12.93 -1.63 -27.22
CA GLU A 104 -11.60 -2.25 -27.19
C GLU A 104 -11.24 -2.82 -25.81
N MET A 105 -12.08 -2.57 -24.80
CA MET A 105 -11.88 -3.08 -23.47
C MET A 105 -11.87 -4.61 -23.47
N LYS A 106 -10.83 -5.19 -22.87
CA LYS A 106 -10.63 -6.65 -22.88
C LYS A 106 -11.72 -7.34 -22.05
N LEU A 107 -12.50 -8.20 -22.70
CA LEU A 107 -13.51 -9.03 -22.05
C LEU A 107 -12.88 -10.02 -21.06
N ARG A 108 -13.67 -10.45 -20.07
CA ARG A 108 -13.30 -11.50 -19.10
C ARG A 108 -12.05 -11.16 -18.28
N LYS A 109 -11.81 -9.86 -18.04
CA LYS A 109 -10.88 -9.40 -17.03
C LYS A 109 -11.54 -9.48 -15.67
N SER A 110 -10.75 -9.84 -14.66
CA SER A 110 -11.18 -9.73 -13.26
C SER A 110 -11.60 -8.28 -12.99
N PRO A 111 -12.69 -8.05 -12.21
CA PRO A 111 -13.13 -6.70 -11.88
C PRO A 111 -12.00 -5.87 -11.25
N GLY A 112 -12.03 -4.56 -11.50
CA GLY A 112 -11.15 -3.61 -10.82
C GLY A 112 -11.53 -3.44 -9.35
N GLU A 113 -10.89 -2.49 -8.68
CA GLU A 113 -11.24 -2.09 -7.31
C GLU A 113 -12.66 -1.51 -7.21
N ASP A 114 -13.20 -1.03 -8.34
CA ASP A 114 -14.59 -0.58 -8.50
C ASP A 114 -15.62 -1.74 -8.57
N GLY A 115 -15.16 -2.99 -8.73
CA GLY A 115 -16.01 -4.17 -8.83
C GLY A 115 -16.80 -4.29 -10.14
N ILE A 116 -16.52 -3.44 -11.15
CA ILE A 116 -17.27 -3.45 -12.41
C ILE A 116 -16.68 -4.52 -13.34
N THR A 117 -17.53 -5.45 -13.78
CA THR A 117 -17.16 -6.47 -14.77
C THR A 117 -17.37 -5.97 -16.19
N VAL A 118 -16.43 -6.30 -17.07
CA VAL A 118 -16.62 -6.20 -18.52
C VAL A 118 -17.10 -7.55 -19.01
N GLU A 119 -18.41 -7.69 -19.16
CA GLU A 119 -19.10 -8.92 -19.55
C GLU A 119 -18.95 -9.29 -21.03
#